data_AF-A0A9E0Y7A5-F1
#
_entry.id   AF-A0A9E0Y7A5-F1
#
_cell.length_a   1.000
_cell.length_b   1.000
_cell.length_c   1.000
_cell.angle_alpha   90.00
_cell.angle_beta   90.00
_cell.angle_gamma   90.00
#
_symmetry.space_group_name_H-M   'P 1'
#
loop_
_entity.id
_entity.type
_entity.pdbx_description
1 polymer ?
#
loop_
_entity_poly.entity_id
_entity_poly.type
_entity_poly.pdbx_seq_one_letter_code
_entity_poly.pdbx_strand_id
1 'polypeptide(L)'
;MDENKDNNEEIKEYADGWITERKGTDAPMFLKAAFLIIPLGALTYFFFYMHGETFHSERGPLVQGFNKVSQTSDGFMYFVGALILIYLVILIAFAWRKFHD
;
A
#
# COMPACT_ATOMS: atom_id res chain seq x y z
N MET A 1 5.44 -24.05 -38.17
CA MET A 1 5.04 -24.08 -36.75
C MET A 1 6.07 -23.21 -36.03
N ASP A 2 5.72 -21.94 -35.78
CA ASP A 2 6.60 -20.99 -35.10
C ASP A 2 6.53 -21.25 -33.59
N GLU A 3 7.41 -22.09 -33.06
CA GLU A 3 7.53 -22.37 -31.61
C GLU A 3 7.75 -21.10 -30.76
N ASN A 4 8.14 -19.98 -31.38
CA ASN A 4 8.33 -18.69 -30.70
C ASN A 4 7.04 -17.91 -30.41
N LYS A 5 5.91 -18.21 -31.07
CA LYS A 5 4.66 -17.47 -30.82
C LYS A 5 3.88 -18.01 -29.62
N ASP A 6 3.87 -19.33 -29.41
CA ASP A 6 3.16 -19.96 -28.28
C ASP A 6 3.77 -19.60 -26.92
N ASN A 7 5.10 -19.47 -26.84
CA ASN A 7 5.79 -19.13 -25.58
C ASN A 7 5.42 -17.73 -25.04
N ASN A 8 5.03 -16.79 -25.91
CA ASN A 8 4.62 -15.43 -25.51
C ASN A 8 3.21 -15.37 -24.94
N GLU A 9 2.34 -16.34 -25.23
CA GLU A 9 0.98 -16.38 -24.66
C GLU A 9 0.97 -16.87 -23.19
N GLU A 10 2.05 -17.54 -22.77
CA GLU A 10 2.22 -18.03 -21.40
C GLU A 10 2.85 -17.01 -20.44
N ILE A 11 3.44 -15.94 -20.95
CA ILE A 11 4.16 -14.94 -20.14
C ILE A 11 3.51 -13.56 -20.33
N LYS A 12 2.89 -13.06 -19.27
CA LYS A 12 2.42 -11.66 -19.21
C LYS A 12 3.59 -10.76 -18.83
N GLU A 13 3.89 -9.78 -19.65
CA GLU A 13 4.91 -8.77 -19.36
C GLU A 13 4.27 -7.48 -18.86
N TYR A 14 4.88 -6.89 -17.84
CA TYR A 14 4.53 -5.60 -17.26
C TYR A 14 5.78 -4.72 -17.18
N ALA A 15 5.57 -3.41 -17.18
CA ALA A 15 6.64 -2.42 -17.02
C ALA A 15 7.80 -2.63 -18.00
N ASP A 16 7.51 -2.71 -19.30
CA ASP A 16 8.54 -2.81 -20.35
C ASP A 16 9.52 -3.98 -20.14
N GLY A 17 8.98 -5.16 -19.79
CA GLY A 17 9.73 -6.39 -19.57
C GLY A 17 10.40 -6.53 -18.20
N TRP A 18 10.31 -5.51 -17.32
CA TRP A 18 10.91 -5.58 -15.97
C TRP A 18 10.18 -6.52 -15.02
N ILE A 19 8.90 -6.77 -15.25
CA ILE A 19 8.10 -7.69 -14.46
C ILE A 19 7.45 -8.67 -15.43
N THR A 20 7.70 -9.96 -15.25
CA THR A 20 7.09 -11.03 -16.05
C THR A 20 6.32 -11.98 -15.14
N GLU A 21 5.12 -12.39 -15.57
CA GLU A 21 4.25 -13.30 -14.82
C GLU A 21 3.87 -14.49 -15.72
N ARG A 22 4.16 -15.70 -15.24
CA ARG A 22 3.74 -16.91 -15.95
C ARG A 22 2.25 -17.17 -15.71
N LYS A 23 1.54 -17.56 -16.76
CA LYS A 23 0.13 -17.95 -16.68
C LYS A 23 -0.06 -19.07 -15.64
N GLY A 24 -1.04 -18.90 -14.75
CA GLY A 24 -1.32 -19.85 -13.67
C GLY A 24 -0.42 -19.72 -12.43
N THR A 25 0.54 -18.79 -12.40
CA THR A 25 1.31 -18.45 -11.20
C THR A 25 0.78 -17.17 -10.54
N ASP A 26 -0.55 -17.03 -10.45
CA ASP A 26 -1.16 -15.90 -9.76
C ASP A 26 -0.75 -15.85 -8.29
N ALA A 27 -0.73 -14.65 -7.73
CA ALA A 27 -0.43 -14.46 -6.31
C ALA A 27 -1.34 -15.35 -5.44
N PRO A 28 -0.77 -16.15 -4.51
CA PRO A 28 -1.55 -16.98 -3.61
C PRO A 28 -2.52 -16.14 -2.77
N MET A 29 -3.64 -16.73 -2.38
CA MET A 29 -4.75 -16.02 -1.74
C MET A 29 -4.34 -15.23 -0.49
N PHE A 30 -3.40 -15.77 0.31
CA PHE A 30 -2.90 -15.07 1.50
C PHE A 30 -2.13 -13.79 1.15
N LEU A 31 -1.41 -13.75 0.02
CA LEU A 31 -0.74 -12.53 -0.46
C LEU A 31 -1.76 -11.52 -0.99
N LYS A 32 -2.86 -11.97 -1.60
CA LYS A 32 -3.96 -11.08 -2.00
C LYS A 32 -4.61 -10.38 -0.80
N ALA A 33 -4.60 -10.99 0.39
CA ALA A 33 -5.08 -10.33 1.61
C ALA A 33 -4.27 -9.06 1.94
N ALA A 34 -3.01 -8.96 1.50
CA ALA A 34 -2.20 -7.76 1.68
C ALA A 34 -2.80 -6.53 0.99
N PHE A 35 -3.55 -6.72 -0.10
CA PHE A 35 -4.25 -5.63 -0.79
C PHE A 35 -5.32 -4.95 0.07
N LEU A 36 -5.72 -5.57 1.18
CA LEU A 36 -6.68 -4.99 2.11
C LEU A 36 -5.99 -4.62 3.44
N ILE A 37 -5.15 -5.52 3.95
CA ILE A 37 -4.48 -5.34 5.25
C ILE A 37 -3.55 -4.14 5.24
N ILE A 38 -2.75 -3.95 4.18
CA ILE A 38 -1.78 -2.84 4.10
C ILE A 38 -2.49 -1.48 4.05
N PRO A 39 -3.47 -1.25 3.14
CA PRO A 39 -4.32 -0.06 3.18
C PRO A 39 -4.92 0.26 4.55
N LEU A 40 -5.55 -0.73 5.17
CA LEU A 40 -6.23 -0.54 6.46
C LEU A 40 -5.23 -0.22 7.56
N GLY A 41 -4.10 -0.91 7.60
CA GLY A 41 -3.03 -0.65 8.56
C GLY A 41 -2.45 0.76 8.39
N ALA A 42 -2.18 1.17 7.15
CA ALA A 42 -1.66 2.50 6.84
C ALA A 42 -2.65 3.60 7.25
N LEU A 43 -3.93 3.48 6.90
CA LEU A 43 -4.97 4.43 7.29
C LEU A 43 -5.16 4.47 8.81
N THR A 44 -5.25 3.32 9.45
CA THR A 44 -5.39 3.22 10.92
C THR A 44 -4.21 3.90 11.61
N TYR A 45 -2.99 3.55 11.22
CA TYR A 45 -1.80 4.16 11.80
C TYR A 45 -1.80 5.68 11.58
N PHE A 46 -2.09 6.13 10.35
CA PHE A 46 -2.14 7.54 10.01
C PHE A 46 -3.15 8.31 10.87
N PHE A 47 -4.40 7.85 10.96
CA PHE A 47 -5.43 8.57 11.73
C PHE A 47 -5.18 8.57 13.24
N PHE A 48 -4.66 7.48 13.80
CA PHE A 48 -4.43 7.40 15.25
C PHE A 48 -3.14 8.07 15.70
N TYR A 49 -2.12 8.10 14.84
CA TYR A 49 -0.77 8.54 15.21
C TYR A 49 -0.28 9.73 14.37
N MET A 50 -1.15 10.44 13.64
CA MET A 50 -0.78 11.62 12.85
C MET A 50 0.01 12.64 13.67
N HIS A 51 -0.38 12.83 14.92
CA HIS A 51 0.25 13.77 15.85
C HIS A 51 1.12 13.06 16.89
N GLY A 52 1.57 11.83 16.60
CA GLY A 52 2.29 10.98 17.54
C GLY A 52 1.40 10.39 18.65
N GLU A 53 2.04 9.76 19.64
CA GLU A 53 1.32 9.18 20.79
C GLU A 53 0.86 10.28 21.76
N THR A 54 -0.45 10.52 21.79
CA THR A 54 -1.07 11.56 22.63
C THR A 54 -1.98 11.01 23.73
N PHE A 55 -2.27 9.70 23.71
CA PHE A 55 -3.24 9.06 24.62
C PHE A 55 -2.78 7.68 25.16
N HIS A 56 -1.54 7.25 24.90
CA HIS A 56 -1.08 5.94 25.36
C HIS A 56 -0.71 5.99 26.85
N SER A 57 -1.32 5.13 27.67
CA SER A 57 -1.20 5.16 29.14
C SER A 57 0.22 4.94 29.64
N GLU A 58 1.06 4.25 28.87
CA GLU A 58 2.46 4.00 29.21
C GLU A 58 3.40 5.15 28.80
N ARG A 59 2.92 6.15 28.05
CA ARG A 59 3.72 7.33 27.72
C ARG A 59 3.75 8.32 28.86
N GLY A 60 4.93 8.86 29.16
CA GLY A 60 5.08 9.91 30.14
C GLY A 60 4.20 11.14 29.81
N PRO A 61 3.57 11.77 30.82
CA PRO A 61 2.63 12.87 30.62
C PRO A 61 3.25 14.08 29.91
N LEU A 62 4.56 14.30 30.07
CA LEU A 62 5.31 15.34 29.35
C LEU A 62 5.38 15.07 27.84
N VAL A 63 5.56 13.81 27.43
CA VAL A 63 5.61 13.42 26.01
C VAL A 63 4.23 13.57 25.37
N GLN A 64 3.19 13.13 26.07
CA GLN A 64 1.81 13.30 25.60
C GLN A 64 1.44 14.78 25.47
N GLY A 65 1.80 15.60 26.47
CA GLY A 65 1.58 17.04 26.45
C GLY A 65 2.35 17.73 25.33
N PHE A 66 3.62 17.38 25.15
CA PHE A 66 4.45 17.90 24.07
C PHE A 66 3.84 17.58 22.70
N ASN A 67 3.52 16.31 22.42
CA ASN A 67 2.93 15.90 21.13
C ASN A 67 1.59 16.60 20.85
N LYS A 68 0.76 16.82 21.88
CA LYS A 68 -0.52 17.53 21.75
C LYS A 68 -0.36 18.99 21.33
N VAL A 69 0.67 19.68 21.83
CA VAL A 69 0.86 21.12 21.57
C VAL A 69 1.78 21.40 20.39
N SER A 70 2.72 20.50 20.12
CA SER A 70 3.75 20.70 19.12
C SER A 70 3.30 20.31 17.72
N GLN A 71 2.38 19.33 17.60
CA GLN A 71 1.85 18.82 16.32
C GLN A 71 2.94 18.74 15.25
N THR A 72 4.11 18.21 15.63
CA THR A 72 5.42 18.65 15.14
C THR A 72 5.69 18.52 13.65
N SER A 73 4.75 17.98 12.85
CA SER A 73 4.89 18.02 11.40
C SER A 73 3.57 17.84 10.64
N ASP A 74 2.49 18.53 11.01
CA ASP A 74 1.20 18.38 10.32
C ASP A 74 1.30 18.48 8.78
N GLY A 75 2.11 19.42 8.27
CA GLY A 75 2.38 19.53 6.83
C GLY A 75 3.04 18.30 6.22
N PHE A 76 4.04 17.72 6.90
CA PHE A 76 4.68 16.47 6.46
C PHE A 76 3.70 15.30 6.54
N MET A 77 2.85 15.25 7.57
CA MET A 77 1.85 14.21 7.70
C MET A 77 0.77 14.32 6.64
N TYR A 78 0.31 15.50 6.26
CA TYR A 78 -0.58 15.65 5.10
C TYR A 78 0.08 15.19 3.80
N PHE A 79 1.38 15.42 3.63
CA PHE A 79 2.14 14.88 2.51
C PHE A 79 2.17 13.33 2.54
N VAL A 80 2.44 12.72 3.69
CA VAL A 80 2.36 11.26 3.88
C VAL A 80 0.94 10.75 3.59
N GLY A 81 -0.10 11.46 4.05
CA GLY A 81 -1.49 11.15 3.76
C GLY A 81 -1.81 11.17 2.26
N ALA A 82 -1.25 12.14 1.52
CA ALA A 82 -1.37 12.18 0.06
C ALA A 82 -0.70 10.97 -0.61
N LEU A 83 0.47 10.54 -0.12
CA LEU A 83 1.13 9.32 -0.62
C LEU A 83 0.30 8.07 -0.33
N ILE A 84 -0.35 7.97 0.83
CA ILE A 84 -1.29 6.89 1.16
C ILE A 84 -2.45 6.89 0.14
N LEU A 85 -3.06 8.04 -0.14
CA LEU A 85 -4.15 8.14 -1.12
C LEU A 85 -3.71 7.72 -2.53
N ILE A 86 -2.54 8.18 -2.99
CA ILE A 86 -1.97 7.78 -4.29
C ILE A 86 -1.78 6.26 -4.35
N TYR A 87 -1.21 5.68 -3.29
CA TYR A 87 -1.04 4.23 -3.18
C TYR A 87 -2.39 3.49 -3.27
N LEU A 88 -3.43 3.96 -2.58
CA LEU A 88 -4.77 3.35 -2.64
C LEU A 88 -5.37 3.39 -4.05
N VAL A 89 -5.25 4.52 -4.74
CA VAL A 89 -5.75 4.67 -6.11
C VAL A 89 -5.03 3.70 -7.06
N ILE A 90 -3.71 3.61 -6.96
CA ILE A 90 -2.91 2.68 -7.77
C ILE A 90 -3.30 1.23 -7.47
N LEU A 91 -3.45 0.88 -6.19
CA LEU A 91 -3.81 -0.46 -5.77
C LEU A 91 -5.20 -0.86 -6.26
N ILE A 92 -6.18 0.03 -6.15
CA ILE A 92 -7.56 -0.21 -6.64
C ILE A 92 -7.55 -0.37 -8.16
N ALA A 93 -6.85 0.52 -8.88
CA ALA A 93 -6.74 0.43 -10.34
C ALA A 93 -6.06 -0.87 -10.78
N PHE A 94 -4.99 -1.27 -10.10
CA PHE A 94 -4.29 -2.53 -10.35
C PHE A 94 -5.19 -3.74 -10.07
N ALA A 95 -5.83 -3.78 -8.89
CA ALA A 95 -6.72 -4.87 -8.52
C ALA A 95 -7.88 -4.99 -9.50
N TRP A 96 -8.52 -3.87 -9.87
CA TRP A 96 -9.64 -3.89 -10.81
C TRP A 96 -9.21 -4.41 -12.18
N ARG A 97 -8.09 -3.93 -12.75
CA ARG A 97 -7.57 -4.48 -14.02
C ARG A 97 -7.29 -5.98 -13.91
N LYS A 98 -6.58 -6.40 -12.87
CA LYS A 98 -6.19 -7.82 -12.68
C LYS A 98 -7.37 -8.76 -12.46
N PHE A 99 -8.49 -8.29 -11.91
CA PHE A 99 -9.68 -9.12 -11.67
C PHE A 99 -10.75 -9.01 -12.78
N HIS A 100 -10.57 -8.12 -13.76
CA HIS A 100 -11.51 -7.91 -14.86
C HIS A 100 -10.97 -8.36 -16.23
N ASP A 101 -9.66 -8.63 -16.33
CA ASP A 101 -9.00 -9.32 -17.43
C ASP A 101 -8.96 -10.84 -17.21
#